data_AF-A0A401Y924-F1
#
_entry.id   AF-A0A401Y924-F1
#
_cell.length_a   1.000
_cell.length_b   1.000
_cell.length_c   1.000
_cell.angle_alpha   90.00
_cell.angle_beta   90.00
_cell.angle_gamma   90.00
#
_symmetry.space_group_name_H-M   'P 1'
#
loop_
_entity.id
_entity.type
_entity.pdbx_description
1 polymer ?
#
loop_
_entity_poly.entity_id
_entity_poly.type
_entity_poly.pdbx_seq_one_letter_code
_entity_poly.pdbx_strand_id
1 'polypeptide(L)'
;MKIAAVAEVGEDATLVHDAPNPDATTAFAISRLTAADYLHQATIGILRQVARPSYDDQARAQITTAQYPAPSEPSDRLAALIGGGDPWTVT
;
A
#
# COMPACT_ATOMS: atom_id res chain seq x y z
N MET A 1 -3.31 9.31 -17.65
CA MET A 1 -3.27 10.74 -17.29
C MET A 1 -2.32 11.45 -18.25
N LYS A 2 -2.59 12.70 -18.61
CA LYS A 2 -1.78 13.52 -19.52
C LYS A 2 -1.71 14.96 -19.00
N ILE A 3 -0.75 15.74 -19.47
CA ILE A 3 -0.66 17.18 -19.18
C ILE A 3 -1.17 17.97 -20.39
N ALA A 4 -1.80 19.10 -20.12
CA ALA A 4 -2.20 20.10 -21.10
C ALA A 4 -1.95 21.50 -20.53
N ALA A 5 -1.81 22.50 -21.40
CA ALA A 5 -1.73 23.88 -20.94
C ALA A 5 -3.09 24.32 -20.39
N VAL A 6 -3.12 24.99 -19.24
CA VAL A 6 -4.39 25.45 -18.61
C VAL A 6 -5.19 26.35 -19.56
N ALA A 7 -4.51 27.16 -20.38
CA ALA A 7 -5.16 28.00 -21.39
C ALA A 7 -5.99 27.21 -22.42
N GLU A 8 -5.70 25.92 -22.64
CA GLU A 8 -6.42 25.06 -23.59
C GLU A 8 -7.59 24.30 -22.95
N VAL A 9 -7.55 24.05 -21.64
CA VAL A 9 -8.51 23.17 -20.94
C VAL A 9 -9.32 23.86 -19.84
N GLY A 10 -8.97 25.10 -19.50
CA GLY A 10 -9.59 25.86 -18.40
C GLY A 10 -9.12 25.42 -17.01
N GLU A 11 -9.40 26.26 -16.01
CA GLU A 11 -9.01 26.00 -14.62
C GLU A 11 -9.75 24.80 -14.01
N ASP A 12 -10.95 24.49 -14.51
CA ASP A 12 -11.78 23.36 -14.05
C ASP A 12 -11.11 21.99 -14.26
N ALA A 13 -10.12 21.92 -15.17
CA ALA A 13 -9.34 20.70 -15.43
C ALA A 13 -8.14 20.53 -14.49
N THR A 14 -7.93 21.43 -13.53
CA THR A 14 -6.80 21.38 -12.59
C THR A 14 -6.98 20.24 -11.59
N LEU A 15 -6.02 19.32 -11.57
CA LEU A 15 -5.96 18.26 -10.57
C LEU A 15 -5.21 18.73 -9.32
N VAL A 16 -5.85 18.64 -8.15
CA VAL A 16 -5.18 18.81 -6.86
C VAL A 16 -4.64 17.45 -6.39
N HIS A 17 -3.33 17.37 -6.17
CA HIS A 17 -2.68 16.15 -5.71
C HIS A 17 -2.79 15.98 -4.18
N ASP A 18 -3.40 14.88 -3.74
CA ASP A 18 -3.52 14.47 -2.33
C ASP A 18 -2.60 13.27 -2.06
N ALA A 19 -1.37 13.54 -1.62
CA ALA A 19 -0.38 12.49 -1.36
C ALA A 19 -0.78 11.51 -0.24
N PRO A 20 -1.51 11.94 0.82
CA PRO A 20 -2.11 11.05 1.82
C PRO A 20 -3.20 10.09 1.35
N ASN A 21 -3.75 10.25 0.14
CA ASN A 21 -4.88 9.45 -0.31
C ASN A 21 -4.56 7.94 -0.23
N PRO A 22 -5.40 7.12 0.44
CA PRO A 22 -5.18 5.68 0.54
C PRO A 22 -5.14 5.00 -0.83
N ASP A 23 -5.92 5.47 -1.80
CA ASP A 23 -5.87 5.02 -3.19
C ASP A 23 -4.58 5.50 -3.86
N ALA A 24 -3.84 4.56 -4.47
CA ALA A 24 -2.57 4.84 -5.12
C ALA A 24 -2.69 5.27 -6.59
N THR A 25 -3.90 5.23 -7.16
CA THR A 25 -4.14 5.43 -8.60
C THR A 25 -3.54 6.75 -9.10
N THR A 26 -3.83 7.87 -8.44
CA THR A 26 -3.32 9.19 -8.84
C THR A 26 -1.80 9.30 -8.68
N ALA A 27 -1.25 8.80 -7.57
CA ALA A 27 0.19 8.82 -7.31
C ALA A 27 0.99 8.06 -8.40
N PHE A 28 0.51 6.88 -8.80
CA PHE A 28 1.12 6.10 -9.88
C PHE A 28 0.89 6.74 -11.25
N ALA A 29 -0.24 7.41 -11.47
CA ALA A 29 -0.46 8.16 -12.70
C ALA A 29 0.54 9.30 -12.83
N ILE A 30 0.81 10.06 -11.75
CA ILE A 30 1.79 11.15 -11.71
C ILE A 30 3.21 10.62 -11.95
N SER A 31 3.59 9.50 -11.32
CA SER A 31 4.96 8.95 -11.46
C SER A 31 5.29 8.50 -12.88
N ARG A 32 4.29 8.28 -13.74
CA ARG A 32 4.45 7.80 -15.12
C ARG A 32 4.36 8.90 -16.17
N LEU A 33 4.10 10.14 -15.78
CA LEU A 33 4.01 11.26 -16.72
C LEU A 33 5.29 11.48 -17.54
N THR A 34 6.44 11.24 -16.93
CA THR A 34 7.77 11.33 -17.56
C THR A 34 8.11 10.14 -18.44
N ALA A 35 7.57 8.97 -18.11
CA ALA A 35 7.81 7.73 -18.87
C ALA A 35 7.02 7.68 -20.19
N ALA A 36 5.98 8.51 -20.31
CA ALA A 36 5.08 8.53 -21.47
C ALA A 36 5.42 9.62 -22.49
N ASP A 37 6.63 10.18 -22.45
CA ASP A 37 7.13 11.23 -23.35
C ASP A 37 6.31 12.55 -23.34
N TYR A 38 5.35 12.70 -22.43
CA TYR A 38 4.56 13.92 -22.23
C TYR A 38 5.31 15.01 -21.47
N LEU A 39 6.41 14.65 -20.82
CA LEU A 39 7.18 15.53 -19.94
C LEU A 39 8.67 15.21 -20.09
N HIS A 40 9.42 16.14 -20.65
CA HIS A 40 10.88 16.08 -20.67
C HIS A 40 11.53 16.40 -19.31
N GLN A 41 10.71 16.74 -18.31
CA GLN A 41 11.17 17.14 -16.97
C GLN A 41 10.63 16.18 -15.90
N ALA A 42 11.53 15.67 -15.07
CA ALA A 42 11.19 14.75 -14.00
C ALA A 42 10.25 15.40 -12.96
N THR A 43 9.17 14.71 -12.60
CA THR A 43 8.32 15.12 -11.48
C THR A 43 9.09 15.03 -10.16
N ILE A 44 9.04 16.08 -9.35
CA ILE A 44 9.69 16.16 -8.03
C ILE A 44 8.67 16.33 -6.92
N GLY A 45 9.02 15.91 -5.70
CA GLY A 45 8.19 16.01 -4.50
C GLY A 45 7.62 14.68 -4.02
N ILE A 46 6.72 14.74 -3.04
CA ILE A 46 6.10 13.57 -2.43
C ILE A 46 4.88 13.14 -3.26
N LEU A 47 5.04 12.07 -4.04
CA LEU A 47 3.95 11.53 -4.87
C LEU A 47 2.98 10.67 -4.07
N ARG A 48 3.44 10.01 -3.00
CA ARG A 48 2.60 9.19 -2.11
C ARG A 48 3.15 9.24 -0.68
N GLN A 49 2.26 9.43 0.29
CA GLN A 49 2.60 9.46 1.71
C GLN A 49 1.51 8.77 2.53
N VAL A 50 1.65 7.48 2.78
CA VAL A 50 0.65 6.71 3.53
C VAL A 50 1.26 6.05 4.75
N ALA A 51 0.51 6.03 5.85
CA ALA A 51 0.85 5.25 7.03
C ALA A 51 0.37 3.80 6.84
N ARG A 52 1.31 2.86 6.85
CA ARG A 52 1.05 1.42 6.86
C ARG A 52 2.03 0.76 7.84
N PRO A 53 1.61 -0.27 8.60
CA PRO A 53 2.53 -0.99 9.46
C PRO A 53 3.62 -1.64 8.61
N SER A 54 4.84 -1.70 9.14
CA SER A 54 5.88 -2.52 8.53
C SER A 54 5.57 -4.00 8.75
N TYR A 55 6.17 -4.86 7.93
CA TYR A 55 6.08 -6.30 8.13
C TYR A 55 6.56 -6.72 9.54
N ASP A 56 7.62 -6.09 10.05
CA ASP A 56 8.16 -6.39 11.37
C ASP A 56 7.21 -5.98 12.51
N ASP A 57 6.54 -4.83 12.40
CA ASP A 57 5.51 -4.43 13.37
C ASP A 57 4.37 -5.47 13.41
N GLN A 58 3.97 -5.98 12.24
CA GLN A 58 2.94 -7.02 12.16
C GLN A 58 3.42 -8.35 12.74
N ALA A 59 4.66 -8.76 12.49
CA ALA A 59 5.25 -9.97 13.06
C ALA A 59 5.33 -9.91 14.59
N ARG A 60 5.79 -8.77 15.14
CA ARG A 60 5.81 -8.53 16.60
C ARG A 60 4.41 -8.53 17.20
N ALA A 61 3.42 -7.98 16.50
CA ALA A 61 2.02 -8.02 16.93
C ALA A 61 1.47 -9.46 16.98
N GLN A 62 1.82 -10.33 16.03
CA GLN A 62 1.43 -11.74 16.05
C GLN A 62 2.02 -12.49 17.25
N ILE A 63 3.31 -12.28 17.54
CA ILE A 63 3.97 -12.89 18.71
C ILE A 63 3.32 -12.42 20.01
N THR A 64 3.07 -11.12 20.14
CA THR A 64 2.40 -10.54 21.31
C THR A 64 1.00 -11.14 21.49
N THR A 65 0.26 -11.29 20.39
CA THR A 65 -1.08 -11.92 20.39
C THR A 65 -1.01 -13.36 20.87
N ALA A 66 0.00 -14.13 20.44
CA ALA A 66 0.17 -15.54 20.80
C ALA A 66 0.52 -15.78 22.27
N GLN A 67 1.03 -14.76 22.97
CA GLN A 67 1.38 -14.82 24.40
C GLN A 67 0.19 -14.63 25.34
N TYR A 68 -0.96 -14.14 24.85
CA TYR A 68 -2.14 -13.97 25.69
C TYR A 68 -2.66 -15.33 26.20
N PRO A 69 -3.21 -15.38 27.43
CA PRO A 69 -3.78 -16.60 27.99
C PRO A 69 -4.83 -17.20 27.05
N ALA A 70 -4.71 -18.50 26.79
CA ALA A 70 -5.65 -19.25 25.99
C ALA A 70 -5.97 -20.59 26.67
N PRO A 71 -7.09 -21.26 26.33
CA PRO A 71 -7.55 -22.47 27.02
C PRO A 71 -6.62 -23.69 26.94
N SER A 72 -5.66 -23.71 26.01
CA SER A 72 -4.73 -24.81 25.78
C SER A 72 -3.27 -24.35 25.90
N GLU A 73 -2.32 -25.26 26.09
CA GLU A 73 -0.90 -24.91 26.18
C GLU A 73 -0.34 -24.37 24.84
N PRO A 74 0.66 -23.47 24.86
CA PRO A 74 1.26 -22.92 23.64
C PRO A 74 1.79 -23.99 22.67
N SER A 75 2.37 -25.08 23.19
CA SER A 75 2.84 -26.21 22.39
C SER A 75 1.72 -26.90 21.62
N ASP A 76 0.55 -27.06 22.25
CA ASP A 76 -0.60 -27.73 21.65
C ASP A 76 -1.22 -26.87 20.54
N ARG A 77 -1.28 -25.55 20.76
CA ARG A 77 -1.71 -24.60 19.73
C ARG A 77 -0.75 -24.59 18.54
N LEU A 78 0.55 -24.62 18.79
CA LEU A 78 1.57 -24.67 17.74
C LEU A 78 1.51 -25.99 16.96
N ALA A 79 1.38 -27.13 17.66
CA ALA A 79 1.22 -28.43 17.01
C ALA A 79 -0.03 -28.47 16.12
N ALA A 80 -1.14 -27.88 16.57
CA ALA A 80 -2.36 -27.76 15.78
C ALA A 80 -2.21 -26.82 14.57
N LEU A 81 -1.44 -25.72 14.67
CA LEU A 81 -1.13 -24.84 13.53
C LEU A 81 -0.25 -25.54 12.49
N ILE A 82 0.79 -26.24 12.93
CA ILE A 82 1.70 -26.99 12.04
C ILE A 82 0.98 -28.17 11.39
N GLY A 83 0.11 -28.86 12.14
CA GLY A 83 -0.70 -29.98 11.64
C GLY A 83 -2.02 -29.57 10.98
N GLY A 84 -2.28 -28.27 10.83
CA GLY A 84 -3.49 -27.73 10.20
C GLY A 84 -3.54 -27.99 8.69
N GLY A 85 -4.70 -27.75 8.08
CA GLY A 85 -4.94 -28.00 6.66
C GLY A 85 -3.96 -27.29 5.72
N ASP A 86 -3.75 -27.87 4.53
CA ASP A 86 -2.72 -27.46 3.57
C ASP A 86 -2.75 -25.95 3.26
N PRO A 87 -1.71 -25.19 3.64
CA PRO A 87 -1.67 -23.74 3.41
C PRO A 87 -1.59 -23.36 1.93
N TRP A 88 -1.39 -24.33 1.03
CA TRP A 88 -1.29 -24.12 -0.42
C TRP A 88 -2.60 -24.31 -1.17
N THR A 89 -3.66 -24.77 -0.51
CA THR A 89 -4.96 -24.92 -1.14
C THR A 89 -5.81 -23.66 -0.94
N VAL A 90 -5.78 -22.75 -1.90
CA VAL A 90 -6.78 -21.66 -2.01
C VAL A 90 -7.95 -22.21 -2.83
N THR A 91 -9.13 -22.37 -2.21
CA THR A 91 -10.39 -22.72 -2.89
C THR A 91 -11.19 -21.47 -3.24
#